data_AF-A0A1V4S3S4-F1
#
_entry.id   AF-A0A1V4S3S4-F1
#
_cell.length_a   1.000
_cell.length_b   1.000
_cell.length_c   1.000
_cell.angle_alpha   90.00
_cell.angle_beta   90.00
_cell.angle_gamma   90.00
#
_symmetry.space_group_name_H-M   'P 1'
#
loop_
_entity.id
_entity.type
_entity.pdbx_description
1 polymer ?
#
loop_
_entity_poly.entity_id
_entity_poly.type
_entity_poly.pdbx_seq_one_letter_code
_entity_poly.pdbx_strand_id
1 'polypeptide(L)'
;MQSSNTHKMKEEPATRNPQPVIRNKLTLCGYRRLTGVLSLFLIMAFVSGCFGLAPRVTPLESVSPEAGKRASPSEMDNVLEAYKNFALASIAVTHGKPQDARTYLSRAIEKDPDSAYLCTKMTLLLKSMKDYPGALRYALRCEDLEPENVRSRILLADLYALMGDDDIAIEQYRKAVDLDPENDRIRLLLTTILIKKEQSDEALNQLEIILERNPELVIAHYYRGRINLEKGHYAEAEQAFLESLRLNETLEPAMFDLGTLYQMTDRNVDAVDIYEKLLELYPDNMGARKRLVDLYFKLGQTEKAEQQTEEIKEHSKPGEPGRQALGLIYLRQGKLDESIEELNLIVSAWPGDYKSRYYLGTAYEEKGDIDKALEHFGRIKPESKYFISAQMHMGYFLSDQKKYDEAIMVMEKAITLKKEKIELYLMLASVYETKEEYEKAIEVVKNGLRQDEKNLDLIFRLGVLLDKSGDKASCLKQMKRIVEIDPEHADSLNYIGYTYADKGIKLDEAMELIQKALKLKPESGYIIDSLGWIYFKKGLFDEALRYLDKAAKLTPEDPTINEHLGDVYFKKKDFKEALIYYKKALSLKHPEEKRIKQKIIEVELILKGKI
;
A
#
# COMPACT_ATOMS: atom_id res chain seq x y z
N MET A 1 -3.95 54.06 -6.65
CA MET A 1 -3.88 55.20 -7.58
C MET A 1 -3.13 54.71 -8.82
N GLN A 2 -3.77 53.97 -9.74
CA GLN A 2 -4.53 54.42 -10.93
C GLN A 2 -3.71 55.15 -12.01
N SER A 3 -3.38 54.44 -13.10
CA SER A 3 -3.54 54.86 -14.50
C SER A 3 -3.52 53.58 -15.38
N SER A 4 -4.63 53.25 -16.05
CA SER A 4 -4.88 53.40 -17.50
C SER A 4 -4.06 52.44 -18.38
N ASN A 5 -4.53 51.77 -19.44
CA ASN A 5 -5.85 51.60 -20.05
C ASN A 5 -5.67 50.52 -21.15
N THR A 6 -6.68 49.66 -21.31
CA THR A 6 -7.20 49.10 -22.58
C THR A 6 -6.27 48.42 -23.60
N HIS A 7 -6.48 47.10 -23.78
CA HIS A 7 -6.60 46.54 -25.13
C HIS A 7 -7.71 45.47 -25.21
N LYS A 8 -8.69 45.74 -26.08
CA LYS A 8 -9.79 44.87 -26.51
C LYS A 8 -9.33 44.05 -27.72
N MET A 9 -9.59 42.74 -27.73
CA MET A 9 -9.89 41.95 -28.95
C MET A 9 -10.82 40.81 -28.51
N LYS A 10 -12.13 40.91 -28.81
CA LYS A 10 -12.83 40.37 -30.00
C LYS A 10 -13.09 38.86 -29.90
N GLU A 11 -14.30 38.54 -29.45
CA GLU A 11 -15.02 37.29 -29.71
C GLU A 11 -15.43 37.20 -31.19
N GLU A 12 -15.47 35.98 -31.75
CA GLU A 12 -16.44 35.50 -32.73
C GLU A 12 -16.32 33.96 -32.89
N PRO A 13 -17.32 33.24 -33.44
CA PRO A 13 -17.89 32.05 -32.80
C PRO A 13 -17.64 30.74 -33.56
N ALA A 14 -17.71 29.62 -32.82
CA ALA A 14 -17.66 28.28 -33.35
C ALA A 14 -18.93 27.92 -34.16
N THR A 15 -18.73 27.57 -35.43
CA THR A 15 -19.75 27.10 -36.38
C THR A 15 -20.08 25.61 -36.20
N ARG A 16 -21.35 25.28 -36.44
CA ARG A 16 -22.02 23.98 -36.30
C ARG A 16 -21.63 22.90 -37.34
N ASN A 17 -21.72 21.64 -36.87
CA ASN A 17 -22.20 20.39 -37.53
C ASN A 17 -21.36 19.70 -38.63
N PRO A 18 -21.61 18.40 -38.97
CA PRO A 18 -22.37 17.33 -38.28
C PRO A 18 -21.66 15.94 -38.22
N GLN A 19 -22.27 14.99 -37.50
CA GLN A 19 -21.98 13.54 -37.51
C GLN A 19 -22.05 12.88 -38.90
N PRO A 20 -21.49 11.66 -39.04
CA PRO A 20 -22.08 10.63 -39.88
C PRO A 20 -22.56 9.41 -39.08
N VAL A 21 -23.83 9.09 -39.33
CA VAL A 21 -24.52 7.84 -39.03
C VAL A 21 -24.05 6.76 -40.00
N ILE A 22 -23.69 5.56 -39.51
CA ILE A 22 -23.75 4.34 -40.32
C ILE A 22 -24.55 3.27 -39.56
N ARG A 23 -25.81 3.14 -39.99
CA ARG A 23 -26.66 1.96 -39.80
C ARG A 23 -26.22 0.89 -40.79
N ASN A 24 -26.07 -0.35 -40.34
CA ASN A 24 -26.29 -1.51 -41.21
C ASN A 24 -27.53 -2.28 -40.73
N LYS A 25 -28.56 -2.19 -41.56
CA LYS A 25 -29.72 -3.07 -41.59
C LYS A 25 -29.36 -4.30 -42.41
N LEU A 26 -29.70 -5.49 -41.92
CA LEU A 26 -30.14 -6.60 -42.75
C LEU A 26 -31.48 -7.07 -42.19
N THR A 27 -32.46 -7.14 -43.09
CA THR A 27 -33.88 -7.44 -42.86
C THR A 27 -34.26 -8.56 -43.81
N LEU A 28 -35.42 -9.17 -43.53
CA LEU A 28 -36.19 -10.17 -44.29
C LEU A 28 -35.77 -11.61 -43.99
N CYS A 29 -36.67 -12.54 -43.65
CA CYS A 29 -38.08 -12.74 -44.02
C CYS A 29 -38.73 -13.61 -42.89
N GLY A 30 -39.98 -13.53 -42.45
CA GLY A 30 -41.23 -13.16 -43.10
C GLY A 30 -42.04 -14.43 -43.44
N TYR A 31 -43.20 -14.62 -42.75
CA TYR A 31 -44.37 -15.51 -42.98
C TYR A 31 -44.66 -16.50 -41.85
N ARG A 32 -45.91 -16.88 -41.49
CA ARG A 32 -47.25 -16.26 -41.50
C ARG A 32 -48.13 -17.19 -40.63
N ARG A 33 -49.12 -16.60 -39.95
CA ARG A 33 -50.22 -17.26 -39.21
C ARG A 33 -50.95 -18.36 -39.99
N LEU A 34 -51.51 -19.34 -39.28
CA LEU A 34 -52.88 -19.81 -39.54
C LEU A 34 -53.57 -20.31 -38.26
N THR A 35 -54.85 -19.97 -38.19
CA THR A 35 -55.83 -20.10 -37.10
C THR A 35 -56.86 -21.20 -37.39
N GLY A 36 -57.52 -21.72 -36.35
CA GLY A 36 -58.83 -22.41 -36.39
C GLY A 36 -58.73 -23.94 -36.31
N VAL A 37 -59.66 -24.71 -35.73
CA VAL A 37 -61.10 -24.50 -35.43
C VAL A 37 -61.53 -25.51 -34.34
N LEU A 38 -62.54 -25.09 -33.56
CA LEU A 38 -63.50 -25.83 -32.72
C LEU A 38 -63.71 -27.34 -32.99
N SER A 39 -63.99 -28.09 -31.92
CA SER A 39 -65.03 -29.14 -31.88
C SER A 39 -65.51 -29.37 -30.43
N LEU A 40 -66.72 -28.86 -30.15
CA LEU A 40 -67.60 -29.24 -29.02
C LEU A 40 -68.48 -30.43 -29.45
N PHE A 41 -68.90 -31.31 -28.54
CA PHE A 41 -70.23 -31.97 -28.39
C PHE A 41 -70.07 -33.16 -27.38
N LEU A 42 -70.55 -33.02 -26.13
CA LEU A 42 -71.83 -33.51 -25.55
C LEU A 42 -71.76 -34.97 -25.02
N ILE A 43 -71.69 -35.20 -23.69
CA ILE A 43 -72.76 -35.46 -22.70
C ILE A 43 -73.62 -36.71 -22.96
N MET A 44 -73.46 -37.75 -22.13
CA MET A 44 -74.48 -38.47 -21.33
C MET A 44 -73.82 -39.69 -20.64
N ALA A 45 -73.61 -39.70 -19.32
CA ALA A 45 -74.57 -40.09 -18.27
C ALA A 45 -74.94 -41.59 -18.29
N PHE A 46 -74.26 -42.38 -17.46
CA PHE A 46 -74.84 -43.55 -16.79
C PHE A 46 -74.45 -43.52 -15.31
N VAL A 47 -75.45 -43.29 -14.48
CA VAL A 47 -75.42 -43.45 -13.02
C VAL A 47 -75.74 -44.91 -12.74
N SER A 48 -74.82 -45.63 -12.09
CA SER A 48 -75.15 -46.76 -11.21
C SER A 48 -73.89 -47.27 -10.51
N GLY A 49 -73.87 -47.22 -9.17
CA GLY A 49 -73.01 -48.07 -8.34
C GLY A 49 -72.10 -47.33 -7.38
N CYS A 50 -72.65 -46.92 -6.23
CA CYS A 50 -71.83 -46.78 -5.02
C CYS A 50 -71.31 -48.17 -4.62
N PHE A 51 -70.01 -48.41 -4.77
CA PHE A 51 -69.25 -49.33 -3.94
C PHE A 51 -67.84 -48.78 -3.77
N GLY A 52 -67.42 -48.61 -2.51
CA GLY A 52 -66.15 -48.02 -2.16
C GLY A 52 -64.96 -48.82 -2.70
N LEU A 53 -64.04 -48.11 -3.35
CA LEU A 53 -62.70 -48.58 -3.61
C LEU A 53 -61.74 -47.58 -2.96
N ALA A 54 -61.29 -47.96 -1.76
CA ALA A 54 -60.11 -47.39 -1.13
C ALA A 54 -58.93 -47.44 -2.12
N PRO A 55 -57.99 -46.48 -2.06
CA PRO A 55 -56.76 -46.57 -2.85
C PRO A 55 -56.08 -47.91 -2.57
N ARG A 56 -55.68 -48.62 -3.63
CA ARG A 56 -54.83 -49.81 -3.56
C ARG A 56 -53.57 -49.42 -2.80
N VAL A 57 -53.53 -49.77 -1.52
CA VAL A 57 -52.32 -49.95 -0.77
C VAL A 57 -51.63 -51.12 -1.46
N THR A 58 -50.61 -50.83 -2.27
CA THR A 58 -49.57 -51.82 -2.55
C THR A 58 -49.15 -52.38 -1.18
N PRO A 59 -49.27 -53.68 -0.92
CA PRO A 59 -48.66 -54.25 0.26
C PRO A 59 -47.22 -53.79 0.22
N LEU A 60 -46.78 -53.09 1.26
CA LEU A 60 -45.37 -52.96 1.54
C LEU A 60 -44.82 -54.37 1.38
N GLU A 61 -43.94 -54.57 0.39
CA GLU A 61 -43.01 -55.69 0.44
C GLU A 61 -42.52 -55.69 1.86
N SER A 62 -42.78 -56.79 2.56
CA SER A 62 -42.26 -57.01 3.89
C SER A 62 -40.75 -56.99 3.73
N VAL A 63 -40.17 -55.82 3.91
CA VAL A 63 -38.79 -55.69 4.34
C VAL A 63 -38.80 -56.45 5.65
N SER A 64 -38.40 -57.72 5.59
CA SER A 64 -37.95 -58.45 6.76
C SER A 64 -37.04 -57.47 7.46
N PRO A 65 -37.33 -57.04 8.70
CA PRO A 65 -36.41 -56.20 9.41
C PRO A 65 -35.13 -57.03 9.46
N GLU A 66 -34.11 -56.62 8.70
CA GLU A 66 -32.75 -56.92 9.10
C GLU A 66 -32.72 -56.56 10.56
N ALA A 67 -32.36 -57.54 11.38
CA ALA A 67 -32.38 -57.44 12.82
C ALA A 67 -31.33 -56.40 13.24
N GLY A 68 -31.66 -55.12 13.08
CA GLY A 68 -31.05 -54.02 13.78
C GLY A 68 -31.18 -54.37 15.25
N LYS A 69 -30.02 -54.53 15.90
CA LYS A 69 -29.91 -54.87 17.32
C LYS A 69 -30.99 -54.11 18.10
N ARG A 70 -31.97 -54.84 18.65
CA ARG A 70 -32.94 -54.22 19.57
C ARG A 70 -32.15 -53.71 20.77
N ALA A 71 -32.16 -52.40 20.96
CA ALA A 71 -31.55 -51.75 22.11
C ALA A 71 -32.11 -52.37 23.40
N SER A 72 -31.23 -52.67 24.33
CA SER A 72 -31.53 -53.16 25.66
C SER A 72 -32.35 -52.14 26.47
N PRO A 73 -33.11 -52.55 27.49
CA PRO A 73 -33.89 -51.63 28.32
C PRO A 73 -33.08 -50.46 28.92
N SER A 74 -31.80 -50.67 29.26
CA SER A 74 -30.93 -49.58 29.76
C SER A 74 -30.48 -48.60 28.67
N GLU A 75 -30.39 -49.03 27.42
CA GLU A 75 -30.09 -48.15 26.28
C GLU A 75 -31.31 -47.27 25.94
N MET A 76 -32.53 -47.80 26.07
CA MET A 76 -33.77 -47.00 25.95
C MET A 76 -33.86 -45.89 27.00
N ASP A 77 -33.47 -46.17 28.25
CA ASP A 77 -33.46 -45.17 29.33
C ASP A 77 -32.41 -44.06 29.08
N ASN A 78 -31.26 -44.42 28.50
CA ASN A 78 -30.21 -43.45 28.17
C ASN A 78 -30.63 -42.50 27.04
N VAL A 79 -31.25 -43.00 25.97
CA VAL A 79 -31.72 -42.16 24.85
C VAL A 79 -32.81 -41.17 25.31
N LEU A 80 -33.72 -41.62 26.18
CA LEU A 80 -34.75 -40.74 26.74
C LEU A 80 -34.14 -39.62 27.59
N GLU A 81 -33.16 -39.96 28.44
CA GLU A 81 -32.47 -38.97 29.28
C GLU A 81 -31.59 -38.03 28.43
N ALA A 82 -30.99 -38.51 27.34
CA ALA A 82 -30.28 -37.66 26.39
C ALA A 82 -31.21 -36.63 25.73
N TYR A 83 -32.39 -37.08 25.25
CA TYR A 83 -33.39 -36.20 24.64
C TYR A 83 -33.89 -35.13 25.61
N LYS A 84 -34.21 -35.52 26.85
CA LYS A 84 -34.63 -34.60 27.92
C LYS A 84 -33.56 -33.52 28.19
N ASN A 85 -32.29 -33.93 28.34
CA ASN A 85 -31.20 -32.99 28.55
C ASN A 85 -30.99 -32.08 27.33
N PHE A 86 -31.11 -32.60 26.11
CA PHE A 86 -31.06 -31.79 24.89
C PHE A 86 -32.19 -30.74 24.81
N ALA A 87 -33.42 -31.10 25.20
CA ALA A 87 -34.54 -30.16 25.27
C ALA A 87 -34.28 -29.05 26.29
N LEU A 88 -33.78 -29.39 27.48
CA LEU A 88 -33.38 -28.41 28.50
C LEU A 88 -32.27 -27.49 28.00
N ALA A 89 -31.29 -28.02 27.27
CA ALA A 89 -30.24 -27.21 26.67
C ALA A 89 -30.79 -26.24 25.63
N SER A 90 -31.71 -26.70 24.78
CA SER A 90 -32.36 -25.87 23.76
C SER A 90 -33.14 -24.71 24.40
N ILE A 91 -33.88 -24.98 25.48
CA ILE A 91 -34.58 -23.95 26.27
C ILE A 91 -33.58 -22.97 26.89
N ALA A 92 -32.46 -23.45 27.43
CA ALA A 92 -31.44 -22.59 28.01
C ALA A 92 -30.82 -21.64 26.96
N VAL A 93 -30.57 -22.12 25.73
CA VAL A 93 -30.12 -21.28 24.61
C VAL A 93 -31.12 -20.16 24.30
N THR A 94 -32.42 -20.48 24.19
CA THR A 94 -33.44 -19.46 23.86
C THR A 94 -33.61 -18.42 24.96
N HIS A 95 -33.28 -18.75 26.21
CA HIS A 95 -33.31 -17.82 27.35
C HIS A 95 -31.98 -17.07 27.58
N GLY A 96 -31.02 -17.20 26.66
CA GLY A 96 -29.71 -16.53 26.78
C GLY A 96 -28.85 -17.06 27.94
N LYS A 97 -29.01 -18.34 28.31
CA LYS A 97 -28.23 -19.01 29.37
C LYS A 97 -27.26 -20.04 28.78
N PRO A 98 -26.16 -19.59 28.15
CA PRO A 98 -25.26 -20.49 27.42
C PRO A 98 -24.53 -21.50 28.32
N GLN A 99 -24.29 -21.18 29.59
CA GLN A 99 -23.63 -22.13 30.51
C GLN A 99 -24.54 -23.24 31.01
N ASP A 100 -25.82 -22.93 31.24
CA ASP A 100 -26.83 -23.93 31.53
C ASP A 100 -26.99 -24.85 30.30
N ALA A 101 -27.06 -24.26 29.11
CA ALA A 101 -27.11 -25.01 27.86
C ALA A 101 -25.92 -25.95 27.67
N ARG A 102 -24.70 -25.49 27.96
CA ARG A 102 -23.48 -26.30 27.93
C ARG A 102 -23.57 -27.47 28.92
N THR A 103 -24.04 -27.21 30.14
CA THR A 103 -24.19 -28.25 31.17
C THR A 103 -25.18 -29.33 30.73
N TYR A 104 -26.35 -28.92 30.23
CA TYR A 104 -27.37 -29.85 29.75
C TYR A 104 -26.91 -30.61 28.50
N LEU A 105 -26.26 -29.95 27.53
CA LEU A 105 -25.71 -30.65 26.35
C LEU A 105 -24.61 -31.65 26.72
N SER A 106 -23.75 -31.35 27.70
CA SER A 106 -22.75 -32.30 28.18
C SER A 106 -23.42 -33.56 28.74
N ARG A 107 -24.46 -33.40 29.57
CA ARG A 107 -25.23 -34.54 30.08
C ARG A 107 -25.93 -35.32 28.97
N ALA A 108 -26.44 -34.63 27.94
CA ALA A 108 -27.03 -35.29 26.78
C ALA A 108 -26.00 -36.16 26.04
N ILE A 109 -24.80 -35.62 25.79
CA ILE A 109 -23.69 -36.33 25.12
C ILE A 109 -23.14 -37.48 25.99
N GLU A 110 -23.14 -37.35 27.32
CA GLU A 110 -22.77 -38.46 28.21
C GLU A 110 -23.73 -39.65 28.10
N LYS A 111 -25.01 -39.38 27.82
CA LYS A 111 -26.06 -40.40 27.68
C LYS A 111 -26.16 -40.96 26.27
N ASP A 112 -25.80 -40.17 25.27
CA ASP A 112 -25.76 -40.57 23.87
C ASP A 112 -24.43 -40.11 23.22
N PRO A 113 -23.31 -40.82 23.50
CA PRO A 113 -21.98 -40.41 23.08
C PRO A 113 -21.74 -40.53 21.57
N ASP A 114 -22.53 -41.32 20.87
CA ASP A 114 -22.35 -41.57 19.43
C ASP A 114 -23.22 -40.63 18.58
N SER A 115 -23.91 -39.67 19.21
CA SER A 115 -24.73 -38.67 18.53
C SER A 115 -23.89 -37.53 17.94
N ALA A 116 -23.64 -37.60 16.63
CA ALA A 116 -23.02 -36.52 15.87
C ALA A 116 -23.87 -35.23 15.93
N TYR A 117 -25.20 -35.36 16.01
CA TYR A 117 -26.11 -34.22 16.15
C TYR A 117 -25.89 -33.47 17.48
N LEU A 118 -25.80 -34.17 18.61
CA LEU A 118 -25.54 -33.54 19.90
C LEU A 118 -24.15 -32.90 19.94
N CYS A 119 -23.14 -33.56 19.36
CA CYS A 119 -21.81 -32.99 19.21
C CYS A 119 -21.85 -31.70 18.38
N THR A 120 -22.59 -31.68 17.26
CA THR A 120 -22.75 -30.48 16.42
C THR A 120 -23.40 -29.32 17.20
N LYS A 121 -24.42 -29.62 18.01
CA LYS A 121 -25.09 -28.61 18.84
C LYS A 121 -24.17 -28.04 19.92
N MET A 122 -23.33 -28.87 20.53
CA MET A 122 -22.30 -28.41 21.46
C MET A 122 -21.26 -27.53 20.75
N THR A 123 -20.77 -27.95 19.58
CA THR A 123 -19.82 -27.17 18.78
C THR A 123 -20.35 -25.78 18.45
N LEU A 124 -21.60 -25.68 17.97
CA LEU A 124 -22.24 -24.40 17.65
C LEU A 124 -22.42 -23.51 18.89
N LEU A 125 -22.80 -24.09 20.03
CA LEU A 125 -22.92 -23.37 21.28
C LEU A 125 -21.56 -22.80 21.71
N LEU A 126 -20.52 -23.61 21.74
CA LEU A 126 -19.16 -23.18 22.13
C LEU A 126 -18.59 -22.14 21.17
N LYS A 127 -18.83 -22.29 19.85
CA LYS A 127 -18.50 -21.28 18.83
C LYS A 127 -19.16 -19.93 19.15
N SER A 128 -20.46 -19.94 19.50
CA SER A 128 -21.19 -18.71 19.86
C SER A 128 -20.65 -18.06 21.15
N MET A 129 -20.10 -18.86 22.06
CA MET A 129 -19.44 -18.42 23.28
C MET A 129 -17.99 -17.98 23.07
N LYS A 130 -17.46 -18.07 21.84
CA LYS A 130 -16.06 -17.83 21.48
C LYS A 130 -15.06 -18.79 22.17
N ASP A 131 -15.53 -19.93 22.68
CA ASP A 131 -14.71 -21.03 23.17
C ASP A 131 -14.30 -21.92 21.99
N TYR A 132 -13.45 -21.38 21.10
CA TYR A 132 -13.05 -22.07 19.86
C TYR A 132 -12.29 -23.38 20.10
N PRO A 133 -11.35 -23.48 21.07
CA PRO A 133 -10.70 -24.76 21.38
C PRO A 133 -11.69 -25.82 21.88
N GLY A 134 -12.65 -25.42 22.72
CA GLY A 134 -13.73 -26.30 23.15
C GLY A 134 -14.60 -26.75 21.99
N ALA A 135 -15.01 -25.81 21.12
CA ALA A 135 -15.79 -26.11 19.92
C ALA A 135 -15.06 -27.08 18.99
N LEU A 136 -13.76 -26.87 18.75
CA LEU A 136 -12.93 -27.71 17.89
C LEU A 136 -12.90 -29.17 18.36
N ARG A 137 -12.78 -29.40 19.68
CA ARG A 137 -12.82 -30.76 20.25
C ARG A 137 -14.10 -31.51 19.90
N TYR A 138 -15.26 -30.84 19.97
CA TYR A 138 -16.53 -31.47 19.62
C TYR A 138 -16.73 -31.55 18.09
N ALA A 139 -16.18 -30.61 17.32
CA ALA A 139 -16.20 -30.64 15.85
C ALA A 139 -15.43 -31.86 15.30
N LEU A 140 -14.22 -32.12 15.82
CA LEU A 140 -13.44 -33.31 15.46
C LEU A 140 -14.19 -34.60 15.78
N ARG A 141 -14.86 -34.65 16.95
CA ARG A 141 -15.73 -35.78 17.29
C ARG A 141 -16.92 -35.94 16.32
N CYS A 142 -17.48 -34.84 15.81
CA CYS A 142 -18.53 -34.91 14.77
C CYS A 142 -18.00 -35.52 13.48
N GLU A 143 -16.77 -35.16 13.08
CA GLU A 143 -16.09 -35.73 11.92
C GLU A 143 -15.81 -37.23 12.12
N ASP A 144 -15.33 -37.64 13.30
CA ASP A 144 -15.06 -39.05 13.60
C ASP A 144 -16.33 -39.92 13.52
N LEU A 145 -17.46 -39.39 13.99
CA LEU A 145 -18.75 -40.08 13.98
C LEU A 145 -19.39 -40.13 12.58
N GLU A 146 -19.26 -39.04 11.81
CA GLU A 146 -19.82 -38.94 10.45
C GLU A 146 -18.80 -38.31 9.47
N PRO A 147 -17.82 -39.07 8.97
CA PRO A 147 -16.72 -38.53 8.15
C PRO A 147 -17.13 -37.91 6.81
N GLU A 148 -18.27 -38.36 6.26
CA GLU A 148 -18.85 -37.90 5.00
C GLU A 148 -19.88 -36.78 5.20
N ASN A 149 -20.10 -36.30 6.43
CA ASN A 149 -21.03 -35.21 6.69
C ASN A 149 -20.41 -33.86 6.30
N VAL A 150 -20.88 -33.32 5.17
CA VAL A 150 -20.48 -32.02 4.63
C VAL A 150 -20.64 -30.87 5.64
N ARG A 151 -21.72 -30.87 6.43
CA ARG A 151 -21.97 -29.79 7.42
C ARG A 151 -20.96 -29.83 8.57
N SER A 152 -20.57 -31.03 9.01
CA SER A 152 -19.53 -31.21 10.03
C SER A 152 -18.18 -30.71 9.53
N ARG A 153 -17.82 -31.03 8.27
CA ARG A 153 -16.60 -30.54 7.60
C ARG A 153 -16.55 -29.02 7.49
N ILE A 154 -17.65 -28.38 7.05
CA ILE A 154 -17.75 -26.91 6.97
C ILE A 154 -17.57 -26.28 8.37
N LEU A 155 -18.22 -26.84 9.39
CA LEU A 155 -18.13 -26.33 10.75
C LEU A 155 -16.72 -26.44 11.32
N LEU A 156 -16.00 -27.51 10.98
CA LEU A 156 -14.59 -27.68 11.32
C LEU A 156 -13.71 -26.65 10.61
N ALA A 157 -13.91 -26.44 9.30
CA ALA A 157 -13.20 -25.44 8.50
C ALA A 157 -13.40 -24.02 9.05
N ASP A 158 -14.65 -23.65 9.36
CA ASP A 158 -15.02 -22.39 10.01
C ASP A 158 -14.24 -22.14 11.31
N LEU A 159 -14.08 -23.18 12.14
CA LEU A 159 -13.40 -23.06 13.43
C LEU A 159 -11.90 -22.85 13.25
N TYR A 160 -11.27 -23.59 12.35
CA TYR A 160 -9.86 -23.37 12.01
C TYR A 160 -9.64 -21.94 11.46
N ALA A 161 -10.53 -21.47 10.57
CA ALA A 161 -10.45 -20.10 10.05
C ALA A 161 -10.59 -19.03 11.15
N LEU A 162 -11.48 -19.24 12.13
CA LEU A 162 -11.64 -18.35 13.30
C LEU A 162 -10.45 -18.37 14.25
N MET A 163 -9.72 -19.48 14.31
CA MET A 163 -8.50 -19.63 15.10
C MET A 163 -7.24 -19.10 14.39
N GLY A 164 -7.35 -18.78 13.09
CA GLY A 164 -6.24 -18.32 12.25
C GLY A 164 -5.44 -19.45 11.59
N ASP A 165 -5.89 -20.71 11.75
CA ASP A 165 -5.30 -21.89 11.12
C ASP A 165 -5.80 -22.04 9.68
N ASP A 166 -5.56 -21.01 8.86
CA ASP A 166 -6.15 -20.85 7.53
C ASP A 166 -5.81 -22.01 6.57
N ASP A 167 -4.60 -22.58 6.67
CA ASP A 167 -4.17 -23.71 5.83
C ASP A 167 -5.00 -24.97 6.11
N ILE A 168 -5.32 -25.23 7.38
CA ILE A 168 -6.17 -26.35 7.77
C ILE A 168 -7.62 -26.06 7.36
N ALA A 169 -8.07 -24.82 7.52
CA ALA A 169 -9.40 -24.42 7.05
C ALA A 169 -9.58 -24.67 5.55
N ILE A 170 -8.61 -24.30 4.72
CA ILE A 170 -8.60 -24.56 3.28
C ILE A 170 -8.69 -26.07 2.99
N GLU A 171 -7.90 -26.90 3.67
CA GLU A 171 -7.96 -28.35 3.49
C GLU A 171 -9.36 -28.91 3.80
N GLN A 172 -9.97 -28.47 4.90
CA GLN A 172 -11.30 -28.91 5.29
C GLN A 172 -12.38 -28.42 4.33
N TYR A 173 -12.27 -27.20 3.81
CA TYR A 173 -13.16 -26.69 2.77
C TYR A 173 -13.02 -27.46 1.46
N ARG A 174 -11.81 -27.82 1.03
CA ARG A 174 -11.60 -28.65 -0.17
C ARG A 174 -12.27 -30.01 -0.03
N LYS A 175 -12.09 -30.68 1.11
CA LYS A 175 -12.79 -31.94 1.40
C LYS A 175 -14.32 -31.78 1.41
N ALA A 176 -14.82 -30.65 1.93
CA ALA A 176 -16.25 -30.35 1.89
C ALA A 176 -16.77 -30.13 0.45
N VAL A 177 -15.97 -29.50 -0.43
CA VAL A 177 -16.26 -29.37 -1.86
C VAL A 177 -16.22 -30.74 -2.56
N ASP A 178 -15.29 -31.62 -2.21
CA ASP A 178 -15.20 -32.97 -2.80
C ASP A 178 -16.44 -33.82 -2.46
N LEU A 179 -16.99 -33.66 -1.25
CA LEU A 179 -18.19 -34.37 -0.79
C LEU A 179 -19.49 -33.81 -1.40
N ASP A 180 -19.54 -32.51 -1.69
CA ASP A 180 -20.69 -31.83 -2.29
C ASP A 180 -20.25 -30.80 -3.36
N PRO A 181 -19.83 -31.27 -4.54
CA PRO A 181 -19.23 -30.41 -5.58
C PRO A 181 -20.19 -29.35 -6.13
N GLU A 182 -21.49 -29.57 -5.97
CA GLU A 182 -22.58 -28.74 -6.48
C GLU A 182 -22.95 -27.60 -5.50
N ASN A 183 -22.25 -27.46 -4.38
CA ASN A 183 -22.59 -26.48 -3.36
C ASN A 183 -21.76 -25.19 -3.50
N ASP A 184 -22.32 -24.21 -4.21
CA ASP A 184 -21.67 -22.91 -4.46
C ASP A 184 -21.32 -22.17 -3.16
N ARG A 185 -22.07 -22.39 -2.08
CA ARG A 185 -21.79 -21.77 -0.79
C ARG A 185 -20.44 -22.24 -0.24
N ILE A 186 -20.10 -23.52 -0.37
CA ILE A 186 -18.82 -24.06 0.12
C ILE A 186 -17.67 -23.52 -0.73
N ARG A 187 -17.83 -23.48 -2.06
CA ARG A 187 -16.85 -22.89 -2.96
C ARG A 187 -16.62 -21.40 -2.68
N LEU A 188 -17.68 -20.65 -2.36
CA LEU A 188 -17.56 -19.25 -1.98
C LEU A 188 -16.80 -19.10 -0.65
N LEU A 189 -17.09 -19.92 0.36
CA LEU A 189 -16.33 -19.92 1.62
C LEU A 189 -14.85 -20.26 1.38
N LEU A 190 -14.57 -21.29 0.58
CA LEU A 190 -13.21 -21.63 0.14
C LEU A 190 -12.54 -20.43 -0.57
N THR A 191 -13.24 -19.78 -1.50
CA THR A 191 -12.74 -18.60 -2.22
C THR A 191 -12.35 -17.49 -1.24
N THR A 192 -13.17 -17.18 -0.24
CA THR A 192 -12.87 -16.11 0.72
C THR A 192 -11.60 -16.37 1.52
N ILE A 193 -11.34 -17.62 1.92
CA ILE A 193 -10.12 -17.97 2.65
C ILE A 193 -8.88 -18.02 1.73
N LEU A 194 -9.06 -18.44 0.47
CA LEU A 194 -8.01 -18.40 -0.55
C LEU A 194 -7.56 -16.96 -0.84
N ILE A 195 -8.51 -16.02 -0.95
CA ILE A 195 -8.20 -14.58 -1.10
C ILE A 195 -7.38 -14.08 0.09
N LYS A 196 -7.80 -14.41 1.33
CA LYS A 196 -7.06 -14.03 2.54
C LYS A 196 -5.60 -14.55 2.54
N LYS A 197 -5.38 -15.72 1.95
CA LYS A 197 -4.07 -16.38 1.81
C LYS A 197 -3.32 -16.01 0.52
N GLU A 198 -3.82 -15.02 -0.22
CA GLU A 198 -3.24 -14.54 -1.49
C GLU A 198 -3.16 -15.63 -2.57
N GLN A 199 -3.94 -16.72 -2.44
CA GLN A 199 -4.03 -17.83 -3.40
C GLN A 199 -5.03 -17.49 -4.52
N SER A 200 -4.70 -16.42 -5.26
CA SER A 200 -5.59 -15.76 -6.21
C SER A 200 -6.02 -16.65 -7.39
N ASP A 201 -5.13 -17.49 -7.91
CA ASP A 201 -5.43 -18.32 -9.08
C ASP A 201 -6.44 -19.43 -8.75
N GLU A 202 -6.29 -20.08 -7.60
CA GLU A 202 -7.26 -21.08 -7.15
C GLU A 202 -8.60 -20.42 -6.82
N ALA A 203 -8.59 -19.24 -6.18
CA ALA A 203 -9.79 -18.48 -5.89
C ALA A 203 -10.56 -18.13 -7.19
N LEU A 204 -9.87 -17.70 -8.24
CA LEU A 204 -10.49 -17.43 -9.55
C LEU A 204 -11.08 -18.69 -10.17
N ASN A 205 -10.39 -19.83 -10.10
CA ASN A 205 -10.92 -21.11 -10.61
C ASN A 205 -12.20 -21.52 -9.87
N GLN A 206 -12.26 -21.34 -8.54
CA GLN A 206 -13.49 -21.62 -7.78
C GLN A 206 -14.63 -20.69 -8.19
N LEU A 207 -14.36 -19.40 -8.42
CA LEU A 207 -15.34 -18.44 -8.91
C LEU A 207 -15.83 -18.75 -10.32
N GLU A 208 -14.98 -19.24 -11.21
CA GLU A 208 -15.36 -19.67 -12.55
C GLU A 208 -16.38 -20.82 -12.47
N ILE A 209 -16.10 -21.86 -11.68
CA ILE A 209 -17.03 -22.99 -11.47
C ILE A 209 -18.38 -22.51 -10.90
N ILE A 210 -18.35 -21.57 -9.94
CA ILE A 210 -19.58 -20.99 -9.38
C ILE A 210 -20.37 -20.25 -10.48
N LEU A 211 -19.71 -19.47 -11.32
CA LEU A 211 -20.34 -18.63 -12.33
C LEU A 211 -20.82 -19.43 -13.57
N GLU A 212 -20.22 -20.59 -13.87
CA GLU A 212 -20.75 -21.50 -14.89
C GLU A 212 -22.13 -22.05 -14.52
N ARG A 213 -22.34 -22.29 -13.22
CA ARG A 213 -23.58 -22.88 -12.68
C ARG A 213 -24.60 -21.82 -12.27
N ASN A 214 -24.12 -20.71 -11.70
CA ASN A 214 -24.92 -19.59 -11.25
C ASN A 214 -24.35 -18.26 -11.78
N PRO A 215 -24.63 -17.91 -13.05
CA PRO A 215 -24.12 -16.69 -13.68
C PRO A 215 -24.66 -15.38 -13.06
N GLU A 216 -25.68 -15.44 -12.21
CA GLU A 216 -26.30 -14.26 -11.59
C GLU A 216 -25.85 -14.06 -10.14
N LEU A 217 -24.87 -14.83 -9.66
CA LEU A 217 -24.38 -14.68 -8.30
C LEU A 217 -23.52 -13.41 -8.16
N VAL A 218 -24.18 -12.32 -7.75
CA VAL A 218 -23.61 -10.98 -7.52
C VAL A 218 -22.24 -11.04 -6.82
N ILE A 219 -22.16 -11.74 -5.68
CA ILE A 219 -20.96 -11.74 -4.85
C ILE A 219 -19.76 -12.44 -5.54
N ALA A 220 -20.00 -13.39 -6.44
CA ALA A 220 -18.93 -14.04 -7.20
C ALA A 220 -18.30 -13.08 -8.22
N HIS A 221 -19.12 -12.25 -8.90
CA HIS A 221 -18.61 -11.18 -9.76
C HIS A 221 -17.82 -10.13 -8.97
N TYR A 222 -18.29 -9.73 -7.80
CA TYR A 222 -17.55 -8.82 -6.92
C TYR A 222 -16.17 -9.37 -6.52
N TYR A 223 -16.09 -10.61 -6.03
CA TYR A 223 -14.81 -11.22 -5.67
C TYR A 223 -13.89 -11.44 -6.88
N ARG A 224 -14.45 -11.74 -8.06
CA ARG A 224 -13.67 -11.79 -9.30
C ARG A 224 -13.07 -10.43 -9.64
N GLY A 225 -13.82 -9.35 -9.44
CA GLY A 225 -13.33 -7.97 -9.60
C GLY A 225 -12.21 -7.64 -8.62
N ARG A 226 -12.40 -7.95 -7.34
CA ARG A 226 -11.41 -7.80 -6.26
C ARG A 226 -10.07 -8.47 -6.58
N ILE A 227 -10.10 -9.75 -6.95
CA ILE A 227 -8.88 -10.51 -7.22
C ILE A 227 -8.15 -9.94 -8.45
N ASN A 228 -8.89 -9.60 -9.52
CA ASN A 228 -8.26 -9.01 -10.69
C ASN A 228 -7.67 -7.62 -10.41
N LEU A 229 -8.31 -6.83 -9.54
CA LEU A 229 -7.77 -5.55 -9.10
C LEU A 229 -6.43 -5.72 -8.35
N GLU A 230 -6.35 -6.70 -7.44
CA GLU A 230 -5.14 -7.03 -6.69
C GLU A 230 -4.01 -7.54 -7.60
N LYS A 231 -4.34 -8.27 -8.68
CA LYS A 231 -3.39 -8.73 -9.71
C LYS A 231 -2.98 -7.64 -10.71
N GLY A 232 -3.60 -6.46 -10.67
CA GLY A 232 -3.37 -5.38 -11.65
C GLY A 232 -4.03 -5.61 -13.01
N HIS A 233 -4.95 -6.58 -13.12
CA HIS A 233 -5.76 -6.85 -14.30
C HIS A 233 -6.97 -5.90 -14.33
N TYR A 234 -6.72 -4.61 -14.58
CA TYR A 234 -7.71 -3.56 -14.38
C TYR A 234 -8.95 -3.68 -15.28
N ALA A 235 -8.80 -4.16 -16.52
CA ALA A 235 -9.93 -4.27 -17.45
C ALA A 235 -10.91 -5.39 -17.02
N GLU A 236 -10.37 -6.54 -16.63
CA GLU A 236 -11.12 -7.68 -16.10
C GLU A 236 -11.78 -7.35 -14.77
N ALA A 237 -11.08 -6.58 -13.93
CA ALA A 237 -11.62 -6.08 -12.66
C ALA A 237 -12.81 -5.15 -12.89
N GLU A 238 -12.68 -4.17 -13.78
CA GLU A 238 -13.77 -3.25 -14.15
C GLU A 238 -14.98 -4.02 -14.69
N GLN A 239 -14.77 -4.93 -15.64
CA GLN A 239 -15.86 -5.74 -16.20
C GLN A 239 -16.58 -6.55 -15.12
N ALA A 240 -15.84 -7.16 -14.18
CA ALA A 240 -16.43 -7.94 -13.11
C ALA A 240 -17.20 -7.07 -12.09
N PHE A 241 -16.70 -5.89 -11.74
CA PHE A 241 -17.43 -4.95 -10.89
C PHE A 241 -18.69 -4.42 -11.57
N LEU A 242 -18.62 -4.06 -12.85
CA LEU A 242 -19.78 -3.62 -13.62
C LEU A 242 -20.84 -4.70 -13.73
N GLU A 243 -20.46 -5.97 -13.92
CA GLU A 243 -21.41 -7.08 -13.94
C GLU A 243 -22.06 -7.32 -12.58
N SER A 244 -21.29 -7.20 -11.49
CA SER A 244 -21.82 -7.24 -10.12
C SER A 244 -22.86 -6.13 -9.90
N LEU A 245 -22.56 -4.90 -10.34
CA LEU A 245 -23.46 -3.75 -10.23
C LEU A 245 -24.65 -3.81 -11.19
N ARG A 246 -24.53 -4.53 -12.32
CA ARG A 246 -25.66 -4.81 -13.22
C ARG A 246 -26.69 -5.72 -12.56
N LEU A 247 -26.22 -6.71 -11.78
CA LEU A 247 -27.05 -7.65 -11.04
C LEU A 247 -27.60 -7.04 -9.74
N ASN A 248 -26.83 -6.19 -9.08
CA ASN A 248 -27.24 -5.44 -7.90
C ASN A 248 -26.62 -4.04 -7.90
N GLU A 249 -27.40 -3.05 -8.34
CA GLU A 249 -26.95 -1.67 -8.51
C GLU A 249 -26.60 -0.95 -7.20
N THR A 250 -27.08 -1.46 -6.06
CA THR A 250 -26.85 -0.88 -4.73
C THR A 250 -25.77 -1.64 -3.96
N LEU A 251 -24.93 -2.46 -4.61
CA LEU A 251 -23.86 -3.15 -3.89
C LEU A 251 -22.73 -2.16 -3.52
N GLU A 252 -22.84 -1.58 -2.33
CA GLU A 252 -21.90 -0.59 -1.79
C GLU A 252 -20.41 -0.98 -1.97
N PRO A 253 -19.95 -2.20 -1.59
CA PRO A 253 -18.55 -2.58 -1.77
C PRO A 253 -18.08 -2.55 -3.24
N ALA A 254 -18.94 -2.95 -4.18
CA ALA A 254 -18.59 -2.94 -5.60
C ALA A 254 -18.52 -1.52 -6.17
N MET A 255 -19.41 -0.61 -5.75
CA MET A 255 -19.33 0.81 -6.13
C MET A 255 -18.05 1.45 -5.60
N PHE A 256 -17.72 1.20 -4.33
CA PHE A 256 -16.53 1.75 -3.70
C PHE A 256 -15.23 1.27 -4.36
N ASP A 257 -15.13 -0.03 -4.65
CA ASP A 257 -13.94 -0.61 -5.27
C ASP A 257 -13.84 -0.28 -6.76
N LEU A 258 -14.96 -0.13 -7.47
CA LEU A 258 -14.96 0.41 -8.84
C LEU A 258 -14.44 1.86 -8.88
N GLY A 259 -14.87 2.69 -7.93
CA GLY A 259 -14.33 4.04 -7.78
C GLY A 259 -12.83 4.01 -7.51
N THR A 260 -12.37 3.09 -6.65
CA THR A 260 -10.95 2.93 -6.33
C THR A 260 -10.15 2.53 -7.57
N LEU A 261 -10.66 1.60 -8.38
CA LEU A 261 -10.07 1.19 -9.65
C LEU A 261 -9.94 2.38 -10.61
N TYR A 262 -10.97 3.22 -10.73
CA TYR A 262 -10.93 4.43 -11.54
C TYR A 262 -9.88 5.44 -11.05
N GLN A 263 -9.72 5.60 -9.74
CA GLN A 263 -8.63 6.43 -9.21
C GLN A 263 -7.25 5.87 -9.54
N MET A 264 -7.05 4.55 -9.41
CA MET A 264 -5.77 3.89 -9.70
C MET A 264 -5.39 3.97 -11.18
N THR A 265 -6.38 4.01 -12.07
CA THR A 265 -6.21 4.12 -13.52
C THR A 265 -6.24 5.57 -14.03
N ASP A 266 -6.16 6.55 -13.12
CA ASP A 266 -6.22 8.00 -13.39
C ASP A 266 -7.50 8.49 -14.09
N ARG A 267 -8.56 7.67 -14.09
CA ARG A 267 -9.91 7.99 -14.56
C ARG A 267 -10.67 8.75 -13.48
N ASN A 268 -10.13 9.91 -13.08
CA ASN A 268 -10.61 10.65 -11.91
C ASN A 268 -12.07 11.13 -12.02
N VAL A 269 -12.55 11.43 -13.24
CA VAL A 269 -13.95 11.85 -13.48
C VAL A 269 -14.91 10.69 -13.25
N ASP A 270 -14.62 9.51 -13.81
CA ASP A 270 -15.44 8.31 -13.60
C ASP A 270 -15.46 7.89 -12.13
N ALA A 271 -14.34 8.07 -11.42
CA ALA A 271 -14.27 7.86 -9.98
C ALA A 271 -15.18 8.82 -9.20
N VAL A 272 -15.23 10.10 -9.57
CA VAL A 272 -16.14 11.08 -8.97
C VAL A 272 -17.59 10.66 -9.18
N ASP A 273 -17.97 10.32 -10.41
CA ASP A 273 -19.36 9.95 -10.74
C ASP A 273 -19.82 8.76 -9.91
N ILE A 274 -18.98 7.73 -9.76
CA ILE A 274 -19.37 6.54 -9.00
C ILE A 274 -19.41 6.78 -7.49
N TYR A 275 -18.53 7.64 -6.95
CA TYR A 275 -18.57 8.01 -5.54
C TYR A 275 -19.72 8.97 -5.21
N GLU A 276 -20.07 9.91 -6.11
CA GLU A 276 -21.27 10.74 -5.97
C GLU A 276 -22.51 9.84 -5.94
N LYS A 277 -22.64 8.90 -6.90
CA LYS A 277 -23.74 7.92 -6.90
C LYS A 277 -23.76 7.04 -5.64
N LEU A 278 -22.59 6.66 -5.13
CA LEU A 278 -22.49 5.89 -3.88
C LEU A 278 -23.01 6.70 -2.69
N LEU A 279 -22.73 7.99 -2.61
CA LEU A 279 -23.22 8.86 -1.54
C LEU A 279 -24.70 9.23 -1.65
N GLU A 280 -25.28 9.19 -2.86
CA GLU A 280 -26.75 9.30 -3.01
C GLU A 280 -27.48 8.13 -2.34
N LEU A 281 -26.91 6.92 -2.40
CA LEU A 281 -27.48 5.71 -1.79
C LEU A 281 -27.06 5.52 -0.33
N TYR A 282 -25.82 5.90 0.00
CA TYR A 282 -25.18 5.71 1.30
C TYR A 282 -24.54 7.03 1.79
N PRO A 283 -25.33 8.01 2.26
CA PRO A 283 -24.82 9.33 2.67
C PRO A 283 -23.79 9.29 3.80
N ASP A 284 -23.83 8.25 4.63
CA ASP A 284 -22.92 8.03 5.76
C ASP A 284 -21.59 7.34 5.35
N ASN A 285 -21.37 7.08 4.06
CA ASN A 285 -20.13 6.46 3.59
C ASN A 285 -18.95 7.46 3.65
N MET A 286 -18.34 7.54 4.83
CA MET A 286 -17.19 8.40 5.10
C MET A 286 -15.96 8.06 4.25
N GLY A 287 -15.84 6.81 3.79
CA GLY A 287 -14.77 6.41 2.89
C GLY A 287 -14.89 7.14 1.55
N ALA A 288 -16.08 7.10 0.94
CA ALA A 288 -16.36 7.72 -0.34
C ALA A 288 -16.24 9.25 -0.29
N ARG A 289 -16.73 9.89 0.80
CA ARG A 289 -16.53 11.34 1.02
C ARG A 289 -15.04 11.71 1.02
N LYS A 290 -14.20 10.95 1.74
CA LYS A 290 -12.75 11.18 1.77
C LYS A 290 -12.12 11.04 0.38
N ARG A 291 -12.53 10.05 -0.40
CA ARG A 291 -12.04 9.87 -1.79
C ARG A 291 -12.47 11.02 -2.69
N LEU A 292 -13.71 11.50 -2.56
CA LEU A 292 -14.21 12.65 -3.32
C LEU A 292 -13.48 13.94 -2.99
N VAL A 293 -13.18 14.22 -1.72
CA VAL A 293 -12.39 15.41 -1.34
C VAL A 293 -11.07 15.43 -2.11
N ASP A 294 -10.33 14.32 -2.09
CA ASP A 294 -9.05 14.19 -2.77
C ASP A 294 -9.18 14.34 -4.30
N LEU A 295 -10.23 13.74 -4.89
CA LEU A 295 -10.51 13.84 -6.32
C LEU A 295 -10.88 15.26 -6.76
N TYR A 296 -11.74 15.93 -5.99
CA TYR A 296 -12.14 17.29 -6.28
C TYR A 296 -10.97 18.26 -6.25
N PHE A 297 -10.05 18.12 -5.28
CA PHE A 297 -8.81 18.91 -5.31
C PHE A 297 -7.96 18.63 -6.54
N LYS A 298 -7.78 17.36 -6.90
CA LYS A 298 -7.02 16.97 -8.09
C LYS A 298 -7.62 17.53 -9.38
N LEU A 299 -8.95 17.64 -9.45
CA LEU A 299 -9.69 18.21 -10.58
C LEU A 299 -9.86 19.74 -10.50
N GLY A 300 -9.31 20.40 -9.48
CA GLY A 300 -9.46 21.85 -9.27
C GLY A 300 -10.86 22.30 -8.83
N GLN A 301 -11.72 21.38 -8.43
CA GLN A 301 -13.09 21.63 -7.97
C GLN A 301 -13.15 21.92 -6.46
N THR A 302 -12.42 22.94 -6.02
CA THR A 302 -12.23 23.27 -4.60
C THR A 302 -13.53 23.43 -3.82
N GLU A 303 -14.56 24.08 -4.38
CA GLU A 303 -15.84 24.30 -3.70
C GLU A 303 -16.54 22.98 -3.34
N LYS A 304 -16.56 22.01 -4.27
CA LYS A 304 -17.12 20.68 -4.01
C LYS A 304 -16.29 19.92 -2.97
N ALA A 305 -14.97 20.07 -2.99
CA ALA A 305 -14.09 19.46 -1.99
C ALA A 305 -14.38 20.00 -0.58
N GLU A 306 -14.57 21.31 -0.46
CA GLU A 306 -14.92 21.97 0.80
C GLU A 306 -16.30 21.54 1.30
N GLN A 307 -17.29 21.43 0.43
CA GLN A 307 -18.60 20.90 0.79
C GLN A 307 -18.51 19.49 1.38
N GLN A 308 -17.78 18.58 0.73
CA GLN A 308 -17.60 17.22 1.27
C GLN A 308 -16.77 17.20 2.56
N THR A 309 -15.86 18.16 2.74
CA THR A 309 -15.09 18.31 3.99
C THR A 309 -16.00 18.76 5.14
N GLU A 310 -16.92 19.69 4.90
CA GLU A 310 -17.88 20.13 5.92
C GLU A 310 -18.87 19.01 6.27
N GLU A 311 -19.35 18.25 5.29
CA GLU A 311 -20.19 17.08 5.54
C GLU A 311 -19.51 16.03 6.44
N ILE A 312 -18.21 15.78 6.21
CA ILE A 312 -17.40 14.91 7.09
C ILE A 312 -17.38 15.46 8.52
N LYS A 313 -17.28 16.79 8.67
CA LYS A 313 -17.25 17.47 9.97
C LYS A 313 -18.60 17.39 10.67
N GLU A 314 -19.71 17.63 9.97
CA GLU A 314 -21.06 17.59 10.56
C GLU A 314 -21.46 16.19 11.04
N HIS A 315 -21.05 15.14 10.31
CA HIS A 315 -21.43 13.75 10.58
C HIS A 315 -20.45 12.97 11.47
N SER A 316 -19.54 13.66 12.16
CA SER A 316 -18.59 13.04 13.08
C SER A 316 -18.48 13.86 14.37
N LYS A 317 -17.97 13.31 15.48
CA LYS A 317 -17.82 14.10 16.72
C LYS A 317 -16.41 14.66 16.88
N PRO A 318 -16.26 15.91 17.37
CA PRO A 318 -14.95 16.49 17.64
C PRO A 318 -14.09 15.58 18.52
N GLY A 319 -12.82 15.40 18.13
CA GLY A 319 -11.87 14.55 18.85
C GLY A 319 -11.99 13.04 18.60
N GLU A 320 -12.93 12.56 17.79
CA GLU A 320 -12.94 11.14 17.39
C GLU A 320 -11.78 10.83 16.40
N PRO A 321 -11.08 9.69 16.53
CA PRO A 321 -10.02 9.33 15.58
C PRO A 321 -10.51 9.21 14.13
N GLY A 322 -11.82 8.96 13.94
CA GLY A 322 -12.47 8.95 12.62
C GLY A 322 -12.36 10.28 11.86
N ARG A 323 -12.24 11.41 12.59
CA ARG A 323 -12.02 12.77 12.06
C ARG A 323 -10.58 13.05 11.63
N GLN A 324 -9.64 12.15 11.88
CA GLN A 324 -8.23 12.34 11.49
C GLN A 324 -8.06 12.70 10.01
N ALA A 325 -8.95 12.23 9.14
CA ALA A 325 -8.94 12.60 7.74
C ALA A 325 -9.11 14.11 7.51
N LEU A 326 -9.92 14.82 8.32
CA LEU A 326 -10.10 16.27 8.22
C LEU A 326 -8.79 17.00 8.48
N GLY A 327 -8.09 16.67 9.57
CA GLY A 327 -6.78 17.25 9.87
C GLY A 327 -5.77 17.06 8.74
N LEU A 328 -5.73 15.85 8.17
CA LEU A 328 -4.87 15.54 7.01
C LEU A 328 -5.29 16.26 5.73
N ILE A 329 -6.60 16.43 5.51
CA ILE A 329 -7.17 17.17 4.38
C ILE A 329 -6.78 18.65 4.51
N TYR A 330 -6.94 19.26 5.69
CA TYR A 330 -6.55 20.65 5.94
C TYR A 330 -5.04 20.86 5.83
N LEU A 331 -4.23 19.94 6.37
CA LEU A 331 -2.77 20.01 6.25
C LEU A 331 -2.34 20.06 4.78
N ARG A 332 -2.87 19.16 3.94
CA ARG A 332 -2.56 19.15 2.49
C ARG A 332 -3.03 20.40 1.75
N GLN A 333 -4.07 21.08 2.24
CA GLN A 333 -4.55 22.34 1.68
C GLN A 333 -3.73 23.56 2.16
N GLY A 334 -2.78 23.38 3.09
CA GLY A 334 -2.10 24.49 3.76
C GLY A 334 -2.99 25.27 4.73
N LYS A 335 -4.17 24.72 5.08
CA LYS A 335 -5.08 25.25 6.12
C LYS A 335 -4.56 24.81 7.48
N LEU A 336 -3.40 25.35 7.86
CA LEU A 336 -2.61 24.88 8.99
C LEU A 336 -3.33 25.08 10.33
N ASP A 337 -4.08 26.17 10.49
CA ASP A 337 -4.82 26.46 11.73
C ASP A 337 -5.95 25.45 11.96
N GLU A 338 -6.74 25.16 10.93
CA GLU A 338 -7.83 24.18 10.97
C GLU A 338 -7.30 22.76 11.15
N SER A 339 -6.17 22.44 10.51
CA SER A 339 -5.45 21.18 10.72
C SER A 339 -5.02 21.01 12.18
N ILE A 340 -4.37 22.04 12.74
CA ILE A 340 -3.90 22.04 14.13
C ILE A 340 -5.07 21.89 15.08
N GLU A 341 -6.16 22.63 14.88
CA GLU A 341 -7.35 22.57 15.74
C GLU A 341 -7.94 21.15 15.77
N GLU A 342 -8.23 20.57 14.60
CA GLU A 342 -8.83 19.24 14.50
C GLU A 342 -7.90 18.15 15.06
N LEU A 343 -6.61 18.17 14.69
CA LEU A 343 -5.66 17.17 15.19
C LEU A 343 -5.41 17.32 16.69
N ASN A 344 -5.41 18.55 17.22
CA ASN A 344 -5.25 18.78 18.65
C ASN A 344 -6.43 18.26 19.47
N LEU A 345 -7.66 18.39 18.97
CA LEU A 345 -8.85 17.79 19.59
C LEU A 345 -8.71 16.26 19.68
N ILE A 346 -8.25 15.61 18.62
CA ILE A 346 -8.04 14.15 18.60
C ILE A 346 -6.94 13.76 19.58
N VAL A 347 -5.80 14.44 19.54
CA VAL A 347 -4.65 14.14 20.39
C VAL A 347 -4.94 14.39 21.87
N SER A 348 -5.81 15.35 22.18
CA SER A 348 -6.26 15.64 23.55
C SER A 348 -7.20 14.56 24.08
N ALA A 349 -8.14 14.08 23.26
CA ALA A 349 -9.06 13.01 23.64
C ALA A 349 -8.40 11.62 23.63
N TRP A 350 -7.44 11.41 22.72
CA TRP A 350 -6.75 10.13 22.50
C TRP A 350 -5.22 10.34 22.49
N PRO A 351 -4.58 10.49 23.66
CA PRO A 351 -3.15 10.75 23.74
C PRO A 351 -2.26 9.68 23.07
N GLY A 352 -2.77 8.45 22.90
CA GLY A 352 -2.13 7.33 22.23
C GLY A 352 -2.29 7.28 20.70
N ASP A 353 -3.05 8.18 20.08
CA ASP A 353 -3.12 8.29 18.62
C ASP A 353 -1.85 8.99 18.08
N TYR A 354 -0.79 8.20 17.94
CA TYR A 354 0.50 8.69 17.45
C TYR A 354 0.47 9.14 16.00
N LYS A 355 -0.49 8.67 15.20
CA LYS A 355 -0.64 9.14 13.83
C LYS A 355 -1.12 10.60 13.84
N SER A 356 -2.21 10.88 14.54
CA SER A 356 -2.72 12.25 14.68
C SER A 356 -1.69 13.17 15.34
N ARG A 357 -0.96 12.68 16.34
CA ARG A 357 0.12 13.43 17.00
C ARG A 357 1.28 13.75 16.06
N TYR A 358 1.69 12.81 15.21
CA TYR A 358 2.75 13.03 14.21
C TYR A 358 2.36 14.16 13.25
N TYR A 359 1.16 14.05 12.65
CA TYR A 359 0.69 15.08 11.73
C TYR A 359 0.41 16.43 12.41
N LEU A 360 0.06 16.45 13.70
CA LEU A 360 -0.03 17.69 14.46
C LEU A 360 1.36 18.35 14.61
N GLY A 361 2.39 17.55 14.88
CA GLY A 361 3.78 18.04 14.88
C GLY A 361 4.18 18.60 13.52
N THR A 362 3.87 17.89 12.43
CA THR A 362 4.12 18.36 11.05
C THR A 362 3.35 19.64 10.72
N ALA A 363 2.10 19.79 11.18
CA ALA A 363 1.33 21.01 10.96
C ALA A 363 1.94 22.22 11.69
N TYR A 364 2.45 22.03 12.92
CA TYR A 364 3.20 23.07 13.62
C TYR A 364 4.54 23.38 12.96
N GLU A 365 5.24 22.38 12.44
CA GLU A 365 6.46 22.51 11.66
C GLU A 365 6.24 23.37 10.41
N GLU A 366 5.23 23.06 9.58
CA GLU A 366 4.89 23.85 8.39
C GLU A 366 4.45 25.27 8.74
N LYS A 367 3.84 25.46 9.92
CA LYS A 367 3.48 26.79 10.45
C LYS A 367 4.70 27.59 10.94
N GLY A 368 5.83 26.92 11.16
CA GLY A 368 7.05 27.52 11.73
C GLY A 368 7.09 27.54 13.27
N ASP A 369 6.11 26.94 13.95
CA ASP A 369 6.10 26.80 15.42
C ASP A 369 6.90 25.55 15.83
N ILE A 370 8.22 25.63 15.67
CA ILE A 370 9.14 24.50 15.84
C ILE A 370 9.11 23.97 17.28
N ASP A 371 8.94 24.83 18.28
CA ASP A 371 8.92 24.41 19.68
C ASP A 371 7.74 23.47 19.97
N LYS A 372 6.54 23.77 19.46
CA LYS A 372 5.40 22.85 19.57
C LYS A 372 5.57 21.60 18.71
N ALA A 373 6.16 21.72 17.52
CA ALA A 373 6.46 20.56 16.70
C ALA A 373 7.34 19.56 17.46
N LEU A 374 8.43 20.03 18.07
CA LEU A 374 9.33 19.23 18.92
C LEU A 374 8.61 18.61 20.12
N GLU A 375 7.72 19.36 20.78
CA GLU A 375 6.91 18.84 21.89
C GLU A 375 6.03 17.66 21.45
N HIS A 376 5.32 17.81 20.33
CA HIS A 376 4.43 16.76 19.83
C HIS A 376 5.20 15.54 19.32
N PHE A 377 6.30 15.73 18.62
CA PHE A 377 7.19 14.64 18.18
C PHE A 377 7.80 13.88 19.36
N GLY A 378 8.26 14.60 20.40
CA GLY A 378 8.87 13.99 21.60
C GLY A 378 7.92 13.12 22.43
N ARG A 379 6.60 13.30 22.27
CA ARG A 379 5.55 12.50 22.94
C ARG A 379 5.17 11.22 22.17
N ILE A 380 5.73 10.98 20.99
CA ILE A 380 5.52 9.74 20.23
C ILE A 380 6.38 8.62 20.82
N LYS A 381 5.76 7.50 21.18
CA LYS A 381 6.47 6.37 21.81
C LYS A 381 7.12 5.42 20.80
N PRO A 382 8.14 4.64 21.20
CA PRO A 382 8.91 3.76 20.30
C PRO A 382 8.12 2.63 19.64
N GLU A 383 6.95 2.26 20.18
CA GLU A 383 6.08 1.25 19.59
C GLU A 383 5.35 1.78 18.34
N SER A 384 5.26 3.10 18.18
CA SER A 384 4.63 3.73 17.03
C SER A 384 5.48 3.60 15.77
N LYS A 385 4.84 3.30 14.64
CA LYS A 385 5.49 3.37 13.32
C LYS A 385 5.97 4.79 12.95
N TYR A 386 5.44 5.83 13.59
CA TYR A 386 5.84 7.23 13.38
C TYR A 386 7.02 7.68 14.25
N PHE A 387 7.51 6.81 15.15
CA PHE A 387 8.58 7.16 16.08
C PHE A 387 9.86 7.60 15.35
N ILE A 388 10.32 6.80 14.37
CA ILE A 388 11.56 7.09 13.63
C ILE A 388 11.46 8.43 12.92
N SER A 389 10.41 8.63 12.11
CA SER A 389 10.18 9.90 11.42
C SER A 389 10.16 11.08 12.40
N ALA A 390 9.41 10.97 13.50
CA ALA A 390 9.34 12.02 14.52
C ALA A 390 10.71 12.37 15.11
N GLN A 391 11.51 11.36 15.49
CA GLN A 391 12.85 11.59 16.00
C GLN A 391 13.74 12.25 14.94
N MET A 392 13.65 11.83 13.66
CA MET A 392 14.41 12.43 12.56
C MET A 392 14.08 13.92 12.38
N HIS A 393 12.79 14.30 12.38
CA HIS A 393 12.38 15.71 12.35
C HIS A 393 13.00 16.47 13.54
N MET A 394 12.92 15.91 14.75
CA MET A 394 13.53 16.54 15.93
C MET A 394 15.04 16.74 15.78
N GLY A 395 15.77 15.71 15.36
CA GLY A 395 17.22 15.79 15.13
C GLY A 395 17.58 16.85 14.09
N TYR A 396 16.76 16.98 13.04
CA TYR A 396 16.98 17.94 11.95
C TYR A 396 16.80 19.38 12.46
N PHE A 397 15.67 19.67 13.10
CA PHE A 397 15.37 21.02 13.58
C PHE A 397 16.29 21.48 14.69
N LEU A 398 16.65 20.58 15.62
CA LEU A 398 17.63 20.91 16.65
C LEU A 398 19.00 21.21 16.03
N SER A 399 19.41 20.45 15.01
CA SER A 399 20.66 20.70 14.28
C SER A 399 20.63 22.03 13.50
N ASP A 400 19.53 22.34 12.82
CA ASP A 400 19.35 23.59 12.08
C ASP A 400 19.38 24.83 13.01
N GLN A 401 18.79 24.71 14.19
CA GLN A 401 18.87 25.70 15.27
C GLN A 401 20.24 25.74 15.97
N LYS A 402 21.22 24.96 15.51
CA LYS A 402 22.56 24.80 16.12
C LYS A 402 22.56 24.27 17.55
N LYS A 403 21.45 23.67 18.00
CA LYS A 403 21.31 22.96 19.28
C LYS A 403 21.84 21.52 19.12
N TYR A 404 23.11 21.40 18.74
CA TYR A 404 23.69 20.12 18.34
C TYR A 404 23.70 19.08 19.45
N ASP A 405 23.97 19.49 20.70
CA ASP A 405 24.03 18.54 21.82
C ASP A 405 22.64 17.96 22.13
N GLU A 406 21.56 18.74 21.99
CA GLU A 406 20.19 18.25 22.10
C GLU A 406 19.84 17.30 20.94
N ALA A 407 20.21 17.67 19.70
CA ALA A 407 20.02 16.81 18.53
C ALA A 407 20.72 15.44 18.70
N ILE A 408 21.97 15.44 19.19
CA ILE A 408 22.74 14.24 19.48
C ILE A 408 22.02 13.39 20.54
N MET A 409 21.59 13.98 21.66
CA MET A 409 20.88 13.24 22.72
C MET A 409 19.59 12.58 22.21
N VAL A 410 18.82 13.28 21.39
CA VAL A 410 17.58 12.74 20.79
C VAL A 410 17.91 11.53 19.89
N MET A 411 18.92 11.65 19.03
CA MET A 411 19.34 10.60 18.12
C MET A 411 19.95 9.39 18.82
N GLU A 412 20.84 9.57 19.79
CA GLU A 412 21.43 8.48 20.57
C GLU A 412 20.36 7.68 21.33
N LYS A 413 19.38 8.38 21.92
CA LYS A 413 18.23 7.74 22.55
C LYS A 413 17.39 6.95 21.55
N ALA A 414 17.12 7.53 20.37
CA ALA A 414 16.37 6.84 19.32
C ALA A 414 17.10 5.56 18.85
N ILE A 415 18.42 5.63 18.64
CA ILE A 415 19.26 4.49 18.26
C ILE A 415 19.24 3.40 19.35
N THR A 416 19.28 3.79 20.62
CA THR A 416 19.20 2.83 21.74
C THR A 416 17.87 2.05 21.72
N LEU A 417 16.79 2.69 21.32
CA LEU A 417 15.44 2.11 21.28
C LEU A 417 15.16 1.31 19.99
N LYS A 418 15.81 1.68 18.89
CA LYS A 418 15.58 1.14 17.53
C LYS A 418 16.90 0.95 16.79
N LYS A 419 17.78 0.13 17.36
CA LYS A 419 19.16 -0.09 16.89
C LYS A 419 19.26 -0.57 15.45
N GLU A 420 18.23 -1.22 14.93
CA GLU A 420 18.20 -1.76 13.56
C GLU A 420 17.88 -0.70 12.49
N LYS A 421 17.54 0.53 12.89
CA LYS A 421 17.10 1.59 11.96
C LYS A 421 18.27 2.43 11.49
N ILE A 422 18.68 2.20 10.25
CA ILE A 422 19.85 2.80 9.61
C ILE A 422 19.72 4.31 9.46
N GLU A 423 18.50 4.80 9.21
CA GLU A 423 18.18 6.21 9.02
C GLU A 423 18.60 7.06 10.23
N LEU A 424 18.52 6.51 11.44
CA LEU A 424 18.94 7.19 12.68
C LEU A 424 20.46 7.40 12.74
N TYR A 425 21.25 6.44 12.26
CA TYR A 425 22.71 6.57 12.23
C TYR A 425 23.16 7.60 11.18
N LEU A 426 22.51 7.59 10.00
CA LEU A 426 22.76 8.57 8.96
C LEU A 426 22.45 10.00 9.46
N MET A 427 21.35 10.13 10.22
CA MET A 427 20.97 11.41 10.81
C MET A 427 21.94 11.90 11.87
N LEU A 428 22.29 11.04 12.84
CA LEU A 428 23.26 11.39 13.88
C LEU A 428 24.63 11.75 13.29
N ALA A 429 25.09 10.99 12.28
CA ALA A 429 26.32 11.31 11.56
C ALA A 429 26.23 12.68 10.87
N SER A 430 25.05 13.03 10.33
CA SER A 430 24.82 14.36 9.76
C SER A 430 24.86 15.47 10.80
N VAL A 431 24.34 15.26 12.00
CA VAL A 431 24.43 16.24 13.09
C VAL A 431 25.89 16.48 13.48
N TYR A 432 26.68 15.41 13.64
CA TYR A 432 28.12 15.55 13.92
C TYR A 432 28.89 16.21 12.77
N GLU A 433 28.53 15.91 11.52
CA GLU A 433 29.13 16.55 10.34
C GLU A 433 28.86 18.05 10.29
N THR A 434 27.61 18.49 10.54
CA THR A 434 27.26 19.92 10.62
C THR A 434 27.97 20.62 11.78
N LYS A 435 28.29 19.89 12.86
CA LYS A 435 29.13 20.37 13.96
C LYS A 435 30.64 20.30 13.66
N GLU A 436 31.03 19.85 12.47
CA GLU A 436 32.43 19.63 12.03
C GLU A 436 33.21 18.60 12.88
N GLU A 437 32.52 17.72 13.61
CA GLU A 437 33.12 16.63 14.40
C GLU A 437 33.19 15.33 13.57
N TYR A 438 34.02 15.34 12.52
CA TYR A 438 34.09 14.26 11.53
C TYR A 438 34.47 12.90 12.12
N GLU A 439 35.37 12.84 13.10
CA GLU A 439 35.79 11.59 13.73
C GLU A 439 34.62 10.87 14.41
N LYS A 440 33.75 11.62 15.09
CA LYS A 440 32.55 11.06 15.74
C LYS A 440 31.50 10.68 14.72
N ALA A 441 31.31 11.48 13.66
CA ALA A 441 30.42 11.11 12.56
C ALA A 441 30.84 9.77 11.93
N ILE A 442 32.14 9.57 11.68
CA ILE A 442 32.71 8.32 11.17
C ILE A 442 32.44 7.16 12.12
N GLU A 443 32.61 7.34 13.43
CA GLU A 443 32.32 6.32 14.43
C GLU A 443 30.85 5.91 14.42
N VAL A 444 29.92 6.87 14.36
CA VAL A 444 28.48 6.62 14.28
C VAL A 444 28.13 5.80 13.04
N VAL A 445 28.66 6.15 11.87
CA VAL A 445 28.39 5.39 10.64
C VAL A 445 28.97 3.97 10.72
N LYS A 446 30.18 3.81 11.28
CA LYS A 446 30.76 2.48 11.56
C LYS A 446 29.89 1.67 12.52
N ASN A 447 29.24 2.30 13.49
CA ASN A 447 28.31 1.64 14.39
C ASN A 447 27.05 1.17 13.66
N GLY A 448 26.52 1.99 12.74
CA GLY A 448 25.41 1.60 11.85
C GLY A 448 25.77 0.43 10.93
N LEU A 449 27.00 0.42 10.38
CA LEU A 449 27.49 -0.68 9.54
C LEU A 449 27.64 -2.01 10.29
N ARG A 450 27.67 -2.01 11.63
CA ARG A 450 27.61 -3.27 12.40
C ARG A 450 26.21 -3.89 12.43
N GLN A 451 25.17 -3.12 12.08
CA GLN A 451 23.78 -3.62 11.99
C GLN A 451 23.49 -4.15 10.59
N ASP A 452 23.96 -3.44 9.57
CA ASP A 452 23.91 -3.87 8.18
C ASP A 452 25.22 -3.50 7.48
N GLU A 453 26.10 -4.50 7.35
CA GLU A 453 27.43 -4.29 6.77
C GLU A 453 27.39 -3.92 5.29
N LYS A 454 26.34 -4.30 4.56
CA LYS A 454 26.23 -4.10 3.11
C LYS A 454 25.34 -2.91 2.74
N ASN A 455 24.88 -2.15 3.73
CA ASN A 455 24.06 -0.97 3.48
C ASN A 455 24.82 0.08 2.66
N LEU A 456 24.38 0.31 1.41
CA LEU A 456 25.08 1.21 0.49
C LEU A 456 25.11 2.66 0.98
N ASP A 457 24.01 3.14 1.59
CA ASP A 457 23.92 4.51 2.09
C ASP A 457 24.94 4.79 3.20
N LEU A 458 25.12 3.84 4.13
CA LEU A 458 26.12 3.95 5.19
C LEU A 458 27.55 3.85 4.64
N ILE A 459 27.82 2.95 3.69
CA ILE A 459 29.16 2.84 3.09
C ILE A 459 29.49 4.14 2.35
N PHE A 460 28.52 4.69 1.61
CA PHE A 460 28.69 5.94 0.89
C PHE A 460 28.90 7.11 1.85
N ARG A 461 28.08 7.23 2.90
CA ARG A 461 28.23 8.28 3.92
C ARG A 461 29.57 8.18 4.63
N LEU A 462 30.06 6.98 4.94
CA LEU A 462 31.39 6.77 5.50
C LEU A 462 32.47 7.28 4.55
N GLY A 463 32.36 6.98 3.25
CA GLY A 463 33.28 7.48 2.23
C GLY A 463 33.31 9.01 2.18
N VAL A 464 32.14 9.67 2.12
CA VAL A 464 32.04 11.13 2.11
C VAL A 464 32.68 11.76 3.34
N LEU A 465 32.44 11.20 4.54
CA LEU A 465 33.03 11.71 5.77
C LEU A 465 34.56 11.54 5.81
N LEU A 466 35.07 10.41 5.29
CA LEU A 466 36.52 10.17 5.17
C LEU A 466 37.18 11.14 4.19
N ASP A 467 36.51 11.47 3.08
CA ASP A 467 37.01 12.46 2.12
C ASP A 467 37.08 13.86 2.76
N LYS A 468 36.03 14.25 3.49
CA LYS A 468 36.00 15.52 4.24
C LYS A 468 37.05 15.60 5.35
N SER A 469 37.36 14.48 6.01
CA SER A 469 38.45 14.40 6.99
C SER A 469 39.85 14.29 6.35
N GLY A 470 39.95 14.32 5.02
CA GLY A 470 41.20 14.27 4.27
C GLY A 470 41.75 12.86 3.99
N ASP A 471 41.08 11.80 4.43
CA ASP A 471 41.48 10.40 4.20
C ASP A 471 40.90 9.86 2.87
N LYS A 472 41.41 10.42 1.77
CA LYS A 472 41.04 10.00 0.40
C LYS A 472 41.34 8.52 0.13
N ALA A 473 42.33 7.93 0.81
CA ALA A 473 42.70 6.54 0.61
C ALA A 473 41.62 5.59 1.16
N SER A 474 41.14 5.85 2.38
CA SER A 474 40.04 5.10 2.97
C SER A 474 38.71 5.36 2.27
N CYS A 475 38.44 6.60 1.82
CA CYS A 475 37.26 6.89 1.00
C CYS A 475 37.25 6.06 -0.29
N LEU A 476 38.36 6.04 -1.03
CA LEU A 476 38.49 5.22 -2.24
C LEU A 476 38.23 3.74 -1.98
N LYS A 477 38.64 3.21 -0.82
CA LYS A 477 38.34 1.83 -0.41
C LYS A 477 36.83 1.61 -0.23
N GLN A 478 36.11 2.55 0.39
CA GLN A 478 34.66 2.45 0.55
C GLN A 478 33.92 2.57 -0.78
N MET A 479 34.33 3.49 -1.67
CA MET A 479 33.70 3.64 -2.98
C MET A 479 33.88 2.39 -3.85
N LYS A 480 35.05 1.73 -3.78
CA LYS A 480 35.26 0.43 -4.43
C LYS A 480 34.35 -0.65 -3.88
N ARG A 481 34.18 -0.70 -2.56
CA ARG A 481 33.25 -1.63 -1.90
C ARG A 481 31.80 -1.43 -2.36
N ILE A 482 31.37 -0.19 -2.60
CA ILE A 482 30.05 0.09 -3.19
C ILE A 482 29.98 -0.52 -4.59
N VAL A 483 30.96 -0.26 -5.46
CA VAL A 483 30.97 -0.78 -6.84
C VAL A 483 31.05 -2.31 -6.90
N GLU A 484 31.62 -2.97 -5.89
CA GLU A 484 31.58 -4.44 -5.75
C GLU A 484 30.18 -4.97 -5.44
N ILE A 485 29.35 -4.20 -4.73
CA ILE A 485 27.97 -4.57 -4.34
C ILE A 485 26.96 -4.13 -5.40
N ASP A 486 27.07 -2.88 -5.84
CA ASP A 486 26.28 -2.25 -6.89
C ASP A 486 27.22 -1.67 -7.98
N PRO A 487 27.47 -2.43 -9.05
CA PRO A 487 28.31 -2.00 -10.16
C PRO A 487 27.77 -0.78 -10.94
N GLU A 488 26.53 -0.36 -10.71
CA GLU A 488 25.87 0.77 -11.40
C GLU A 488 25.70 1.99 -10.48
N HIS A 489 26.40 2.03 -9.34
CA HIS A 489 26.39 3.20 -8.47
C HIS A 489 27.18 4.38 -9.07
N ALA A 490 26.49 5.27 -9.78
CA ALA A 490 27.10 6.35 -10.58
C ALA A 490 28.07 7.25 -9.79
N ASP A 491 27.71 7.64 -8.56
CA ASP A 491 28.52 8.58 -7.78
C ASP A 491 29.84 7.95 -7.31
N SER A 492 29.83 6.64 -7.01
CA SER A 492 31.03 5.90 -6.61
C SER A 492 31.94 5.61 -7.80
N LEU A 493 31.36 5.25 -8.96
CA LEU A 493 32.10 5.14 -10.22
C LEU A 493 32.81 6.45 -10.57
N ASN A 494 32.09 7.57 -10.46
CA ASN A 494 32.65 8.90 -10.68
C ASN A 494 33.77 9.22 -9.69
N TYR A 495 33.56 8.98 -8.38
CA TYR A 495 34.59 9.28 -7.37
C TYR A 495 35.88 8.48 -7.62
N ILE A 496 35.79 7.18 -7.94
CA ILE A 496 36.95 6.33 -8.24
C ILE A 496 37.68 6.86 -9.47
N GLY A 497 36.95 7.09 -10.57
CA GLY A 497 37.53 7.58 -11.82
C GLY A 497 38.17 8.96 -11.64
N TYR A 498 37.50 9.88 -10.95
CA TYR A 498 38.02 11.21 -10.67
C TYR A 498 39.30 11.13 -9.82
N THR A 499 39.32 10.29 -8.78
CA THR A 499 40.50 10.08 -7.94
C THR A 499 41.70 9.56 -8.72
N TYR A 500 41.46 8.68 -9.71
CA TYR A 500 42.51 8.19 -10.63
C TYR A 500 43.00 9.29 -11.57
N ALA A 501 42.08 10.04 -12.17
CA ALA A 501 42.38 11.16 -13.04
C ALA A 501 43.21 12.25 -12.31
N ASP A 502 42.78 12.64 -11.12
CA ASP A 502 43.43 13.68 -10.32
C ASP A 502 44.88 13.29 -9.98
N LYS A 503 45.10 12.03 -9.57
CA LYS A 503 46.44 11.47 -9.32
C LYS A 503 47.25 11.19 -10.59
N GLY A 504 46.65 11.29 -11.77
CA GLY A 504 47.32 11.01 -13.05
C GLY A 504 47.66 9.52 -13.25
N ILE A 505 46.92 8.61 -12.61
CA ILE A 505 47.14 7.16 -12.68
C ILE A 505 45.95 6.49 -13.35
N LYS A 506 46.17 5.34 -14.01
CA LYS A 506 45.09 4.49 -14.56
C LYS A 506 44.06 5.28 -15.39
N LEU A 507 44.52 6.22 -16.23
CA LEU A 507 43.64 7.18 -16.93
C LEU A 507 42.64 6.50 -17.89
N ASP A 508 42.96 5.32 -18.42
CA ASP A 508 42.03 4.55 -19.26
C ASP A 508 40.91 3.90 -18.44
N GLU A 509 41.25 3.25 -17.32
CA GLU A 509 40.27 2.71 -16.36
C GLU A 509 39.40 3.83 -15.79
N ALA A 510 39.99 4.99 -15.46
CA ALA A 510 39.26 6.17 -15.02
C ALA A 510 38.21 6.63 -16.05
N MET A 511 38.59 6.64 -17.33
CA MET A 511 37.72 6.99 -18.44
C MET A 511 36.54 6.03 -18.55
N GLU A 512 36.77 4.72 -18.48
CA GLU A 512 35.71 3.71 -18.53
C GLU A 512 34.70 3.86 -17.38
N LEU A 513 35.19 4.04 -16.15
CA LEU A 513 34.36 4.23 -14.97
C LEU A 513 33.49 5.49 -15.08
N ILE A 514 34.08 6.62 -15.48
CA ILE A 514 33.36 7.89 -15.62
C ILE A 514 32.39 7.86 -16.80
N GLN A 515 32.72 7.22 -17.91
CA GLN A 515 31.78 7.03 -19.02
C GLN A 515 30.58 6.17 -18.61
N LYS A 516 30.80 5.14 -17.77
CA LYS A 516 29.71 4.35 -17.19
C LYS A 516 28.84 5.22 -16.27
N ALA A 517 29.46 5.99 -15.37
CA ALA A 517 28.75 6.93 -14.50
C ALA A 517 27.91 7.95 -15.29
N LEU A 518 28.47 8.46 -16.39
CA LEU A 518 27.81 9.44 -17.25
C LEU A 518 26.61 8.83 -18.01
N LYS A 519 26.67 7.56 -18.42
CA LYS A 519 25.52 6.88 -19.00
C LYS A 519 24.35 6.77 -18.02
N LEU A 520 24.66 6.58 -16.74
CA LEU A 520 23.66 6.46 -15.66
C LEU A 520 23.08 7.83 -15.26
N LYS A 521 23.91 8.88 -15.27
CA LYS A 521 23.52 10.26 -14.95
C LYS A 521 24.03 11.25 -16.03
N PRO A 522 23.37 11.33 -17.20
CA PRO A 522 23.88 12.07 -18.38
C PRO A 522 23.92 13.58 -18.23
N GLU A 523 23.20 14.13 -17.26
CA GLU A 523 23.10 15.58 -17.01
C GLU A 523 23.83 16.01 -15.73
N SER A 524 24.63 15.12 -15.11
CA SER A 524 25.43 15.47 -13.95
C SER A 524 26.64 16.32 -14.35
N GLY A 525 26.62 17.61 -13.99
CA GLY A 525 27.74 18.54 -14.21
C GLY A 525 29.06 18.02 -13.61
N TYR A 526 29.01 17.42 -12.41
CA TYR A 526 30.19 16.84 -11.74
C TYR A 526 30.82 15.66 -12.50
N ILE A 527 30.00 14.78 -13.10
CA ILE A 527 30.54 13.63 -13.85
C ILE A 527 31.13 14.09 -15.19
N ILE A 528 30.48 15.07 -15.81
CA ILE A 528 30.98 15.71 -17.03
C ILE A 528 32.30 16.44 -16.76
N ASP A 529 32.43 17.11 -15.61
CA ASP A 529 33.68 17.73 -15.17
C ASP A 529 34.79 16.68 -15.03
N SER A 530 34.54 15.58 -14.30
CA SER A 530 35.51 14.49 -14.16
C SER A 530 35.98 13.94 -15.50
N LEU A 531 35.08 13.81 -16.48
CA LEU A 531 35.41 13.37 -17.84
C LEU A 531 36.33 14.37 -18.54
N GLY A 532 35.99 15.66 -18.45
CA GLY A 532 36.82 16.75 -18.96
C GLY A 532 38.21 16.78 -18.30
N TRP A 533 38.28 16.52 -16.99
CA TRP A 533 39.53 16.45 -16.24
C TRP A 533 40.42 15.28 -16.70
N ILE A 534 39.85 14.13 -17.06
CA ILE A 534 40.63 13.04 -17.66
C ILE A 534 41.24 13.47 -19.00
N TYR A 535 40.45 14.11 -19.88
CA TYR A 535 40.98 14.60 -21.16
C TYR A 535 42.10 15.61 -20.97
N PHE A 536 41.96 16.50 -19.97
CA PHE A 536 43.02 17.44 -19.59
C PHE A 536 44.29 16.71 -19.16
N LYS A 537 44.19 15.69 -18.29
CA LYS A 537 45.34 14.88 -17.83
C LYS A 537 45.98 14.07 -18.96
N LYS A 538 45.22 13.70 -19.99
CA LYS A 538 45.73 13.08 -21.23
C LYS A 538 46.36 14.08 -22.22
N GLY A 539 46.32 15.38 -21.94
CA GLY A 539 46.81 16.44 -22.84
C GLY A 539 45.89 16.77 -24.00
N LEU A 540 44.66 16.25 -24.01
CA LEU A 540 43.65 16.46 -25.05
C LEU A 540 42.81 17.70 -24.70
N PHE A 541 43.43 18.88 -24.79
CA PHE A 541 42.86 20.12 -24.25
C PHE A 541 41.58 20.60 -24.95
N ASP A 542 41.39 20.31 -26.24
CA ASP A 542 40.17 20.69 -26.96
C ASP A 542 38.94 19.90 -26.48
N GLU A 543 39.09 18.59 -26.30
CA GLU A 543 38.02 17.76 -25.73
C GLU A 543 37.79 18.11 -24.26
N ALA A 544 38.85 18.34 -23.49
CA ALA A 544 38.73 18.80 -22.11
C ALA A 544 37.89 20.08 -22.02
N LEU A 545 38.19 21.07 -22.86
CA LEU A 545 37.45 22.33 -22.89
C LEU A 545 35.97 22.13 -23.22
N ARG A 546 35.64 21.27 -24.20
CA ARG A 546 34.26 20.97 -24.60
C ARG A 546 33.44 20.40 -23.44
N TYR A 547 33.98 19.43 -22.70
CA TYR A 547 33.26 18.83 -21.58
C TYR A 547 33.19 19.77 -20.38
N LEU A 548 34.30 20.44 -20.03
CA LEU A 548 34.33 21.36 -18.88
C LEU A 548 33.44 22.59 -19.08
N ASP A 549 33.31 23.11 -20.32
CA ASP A 549 32.36 24.18 -20.64
C ASP A 549 30.91 23.72 -20.43
N LYS A 550 30.58 22.49 -20.85
CA LYS A 550 29.27 21.89 -20.58
C LYS A 550 29.04 21.71 -19.07
N ALA A 551 30.03 21.25 -18.33
CA ALA A 551 29.94 21.10 -16.87
C ALA A 551 29.69 22.44 -16.18
N ALA A 552 30.41 23.50 -16.55
CA ALA A 552 30.22 24.83 -16.00
C ALA A 552 28.88 25.47 -16.36
N LYS A 553 28.25 25.08 -17.47
CA LYS A 553 26.87 25.50 -17.79
C LYS A 553 25.83 24.81 -16.93
N LEU A 554 26.05 23.54 -16.59
CA LEU A 554 25.14 22.76 -15.73
C LEU A 554 25.34 23.08 -14.24
N THR A 555 26.55 23.44 -13.84
CA THR A 555 26.91 23.72 -12.45
C THR A 555 27.79 24.97 -12.37
N PRO A 556 27.23 26.17 -12.65
CA PRO A 556 28.01 27.40 -12.79
C PRO A 556 28.64 27.91 -11.50
N GLU A 557 28.08 27.52 -10.36
CA GLU A 557 28.46 27.96 -9.01
C GLU A 557 29.53 27.06 -8.36
N ASP A 558 29.98 26.00 -9.04
CA ASP A 558 31.02 25.14 -8.48
C ASP A 558 32.43 25.74 -8.69
N PRO A 559 33.20 25.99 -7.63
CA PRO A 559 34.49 26.63 -7.75
C PRO A 559 35.55 25.74 -8.42
N THR A 560 35.48 24.42 -8.26
CA THR A 560 36.47 23.47 -8.80
C THR A 560 36.28 23.27 -10.31
N ILE A 561 35.04 23.19 -10.80
CA ILE A 561 34.77 23.15 -12.26
C ILE A 561 35.33 24.40 -12.95
N ASN A 562 35.15 25.57 -12.33
CA ASN A 562 35.72 26.82 -12.86
C ASN A 562 37.26 26.84 -12.76
N GLU A 563 37.87 26.23 -11.73
CA GLU A 563 39.33 26.04 -11.69
C GLU A 563 39.81 25.17 -12.85
N HIS A 564 39.17 24.03 -13.11
CA HIS A 564 39.53 23.13 -14.20
C HIS A 564 39.46 23.82 -15.56
N LEU A 565 38.44 24.65 -15.81
CA LEU A 565 38.37 25.47 -17.03
C LEU A 565 39.55 26.43 -17.14
N GLY A 566 39.88 27.13 -16.05
CA GLY A 566 41.05 28.00 -16.00
C GLY A 566 42.35 27.24 -16.34
N ASP A 567 42.52 26.03 -15.81
CA ASP A 567 43.66 25.16 -16.08
C ASP A 567 43.77 24.76 -17.56
N VAL A 568 42.64 24.47 -18.22
CA VAL A 568 42.63 24.14 -19.66
C VAL A 568 43.01 25.35 -20.51
N TYR A 569 42.42 26.51 -20.24
CA TYR A 569 42.77 27.75 -20.95
C TYR A 569 44.23 28.12 -20.75
N PHE A 570 44.75 27.95 -19.53
CA PHE A 570 46.16 28.17 -19.22
C PHE A 570 47.07 27.26 -20.08
N LYS A 571 46.78 25.95 -20.17
CA LYS A 571 47.55 25.03 -21.01
C LYS A 571 47.45 25.33 -22.50
N LYS A 572 46.31 25.87 -22.96
CA LYS A 572 46.12 26.36 -24.33
C LYS A 572 46.77 27.73 -24.58
N LYS A 573 47.39 28.35 -23.57
CA LYS A 573 48.01 29.68 -23.59
C LYS A 573 47.01 30.83 -23.82
N ASP A 574 45.72 30.59 -23.61
CA ASP A 574 44.73 31.66 -23.55
C ASP A 574 44.67 32.21 -22.12
N PHE A 575 45.68 33.01 -21.80
CA PHE A 575 45.87 33.56 -20.46
C PHE A 575 44.77 34.54 -20.06
N LYS A 576 44.04 35.13 -21.02
CA LYS A 576 42.93 36.04 -20.71
C LYS A 576 41.74 35.26 -20.17
N GLU A 577 41.34 34.20 -20.86
CA GLU A 577 40.26 33.34 -20.41
C GLU A 577 40.63 32.59 -19.11
N ALA A 578 41.87 32.09 -18.99
CA ALA A 578 42.34 31.46 -17.76
C ALA A 578 42.16 32.36 -16.53
N LEU A 579 42.50 33.66 -16.66
CA LEU A 579 42.35 34.63 -15.58
C LEU A 579 40.87 34.85 -15.18
N ILE A 580 39.95 34.85 -16.14
CA ILE A 580 38.51 35.00 -15.88
C ILE A 580 38.01 33.85 -15.03
N TYR A 581 38.29 32.62 -15.45
CA TYR A 581 37.80 31.42 -14.76
C TYR A 581 38.46 31.22 -13.39
N TYR A 582 39.75 31.52 -13.22
CA TYR A 582 40.36 31.52 -11.90
C TYR A 582 39.78 32.57 -10.96
N LYS A 583 39.49 33.79 -11.45
CA LYS A 583 38.83 34.83 -10.64
C LYS A 583 37.41 34.41 -10.25
N LYS A 584 36.70 33.74 -11.17
CA LYS A 584 35.38 33.17 -10.88
C LYS A 584 35.46 32.08 -9.82
N ALA A 585 36.36 31.11 -9.96
CA ALA A 585 36.62 30.07 -8.96
C ALA A 585 36.92 30.67 -7.57
N LEU A 586 37.76 31.72 -7.52
CA LEU A 586 38.05 32.44 -6.29
C LEU A 586 36.82 33.13 -5.69
N SER A 587 35.97 33.76 -6.52
CA SER A 587 34.74 34.43 -6.07
C SER A 587 33.71 33.45 -5.49
N LEU A 588 33.76 32.19 -5.92
CA LEU A 588 32.90 31.09 -5.47
C LEU A 588 33.45 30.37 -4.22
N LYS A 589 34.41 30.96 -3.50
CA LYS A 589 35.00 30.45 -2.25
C LYS A 589 35.65 29.06 -2.40
N HIS A 590 36.55 28.92 -3.37
CA HIS A 590 37.31 27.68 -3.58
C HIS A 590 38.01 27.19 -2.28
N PRO A 591 37.93 25.89 -1.94
CA PRO A 591 38.56 25.35 -0.72
C PRO A 591 40.08 25.59 -0.64
N GLU A 592 40.77 25.58 -1.78
CA GLU A 592 42.20 25.90 -1.90
C GLU A 592 42.47 27.37 -2.30
N GLU A 593 41.84 28.33 -1.63
CA GLU A 593 41.90 29.76 -1.95
C GLU A 593 43.33 30.27 -2.23
N LYS A 594 44.30 29.89 -1.40
CA LYS A 594 45.71 30.31 -1.55
C LYS A 594 46.32 29.85 -2.88
N ARG A 595 46.00 28.63 -3.31
CA ARG A 595 46.50 28.05 -4.56
C ARG A 595 45.89 28.78 -5.77
N ILE A 596 44.59 29.05 -5.73
CA ILE A 596 43.92 29.81 -6.80
C ILE A 596 44.49 31.23 -6.92
N LYS A 597 44.75 31.91 -5.79
CA LYS A 597 45.42 33.23 -5.80
C LYS A 597 46.81 33.18 -6.45
N GLN A 598 47.58 32.12 -6.22
CA GLN A 598 48.89 31.93 -6.86
C GLN A 598 48.74 31.76 -8.38
N LYS A 599 47.80 30.92 -8.84
CA LYS A 599 47.49 30.76 -10.27
C LYS A 599 47.11 32.10 -10.93
N ILE A 600 46.29 32.91 -10.26
CA ILE A 600 45.92 34.26 -10.74
C ILE A 600 47.16 35.15 -10.89
N ILE A 601 48.04 35.19 -9.88
CA ILE A 601 49.26 36.01 -9.92
C ILE A 601 50.17 35.57 -11.07
N GLU A 602 50.36 34.26 -11.27
CA GLU A 602 51.15 33.70 -12.36
C GLU A 602 50.65 34.18 -13.73
N VAL A 603 49.35 34.03 -13.99
CA VAL A 603 48.71 34.47 -15.23
C VAL A 603 48.85 35.98 -15.44
N GLU A 604 48.66 36.79 -14.39
CA GLU A 604 48.81 38.24 -14.48
C GLU A 604 50.25 38.68 -14.77
N LEU A 605 51.25 37.95 -14.31
CA LEU A 605 52.65 38.22 -14.62
C LEU A 605 52.98 37.87 -16.08
N ILE A 606 52.47 36.75 -16.59
CA ILE A 606 52.60 36.36 -18.01
C ILE A 606 51.96 37.41 -18.92
N LEU A 607 50.73 37.85 -18.62
CA LEU A 607 50.03 38.89 -19.39
C LEU A 607 50.73 40.25 -19.39
N LYS A 608 51.55 40.53 -18.36
CA LYS A 608 52.38 41.74 -18.26
C LYS A 608 53.78 41.59 -18.89
N GLY A 609 54.08 40.43 -19.49
CA GLY A 609 55.38 40.13 -20.09
C GLY A 609 56.53 40.06 -19.08
N LYS A 610 56.24 39.69 -17.83
CA LYS A 610 57.21 39.65 -16.73
C LYS A 610 57.84 38.28 -16.50
N ILE A 611 57.36 37.24 -17.18
CA ILE A 611 57.88 35.87 -17.18
C ILE A 611 57.63 35.22 -18.54
#